data_AF-A0A392SHS3-F1
#
_entry.id   AF-A0A392SHS3-F1
#
_cell.length_a   1.000
_cell.length_b   1.000
_cell.length_c   1.000
_cell.angle_alpha   90.00
_cell.angle_beta   90.00
_cell.angle_gamma   90.00
#
_symmetry.space_group_name_H-M   'P 1'
#
loop_
_entity.id
_entity.type
_entity.pdbx_description
1 polymer ?
#
loop_
_entity_poly.entity_id
_entity_poly.type
_entity_poly.pdbx_seq_one_letter_code
_entity_poly.pdbx_strand_id
1 'polypeptide(L)'
;SLLKEKDEAVSQWDALSEDNAALDELVEGLQMEVGARYDFGFQFALEQLKIVFPDLDEAKLGELDALNTIVDGKLAPFAPSGAT
;
A
#
# COMPACT_ATOMS: atom_id res chain seq x y z
N SER A 1 -12.16 -21.80 -43.64
CA SER A 1 -13.62 -21.92 -43.42
C SER A 1 -13.93 -21.15 -42.16
N LEU A 2 -14.97 -20.30 -42.17
CA LEU A 2 -15.36 -19.46 -41.03
C LEU A 2 -15.58 -20.27 -39.74
N LEU A 3 -16.01 -21.53 -39.83
CA LEU A 3 -16.20 -22.41 -38.68
C LEU A 3 -14.89 -22.67 -37.92
N LYS A 4 -13.80 -22.96 -38.66
CA LYS A 4 -12.49 -23.22 -38.07
C LYS A 4 -11.94 -21.97 -37.37
N GLU A 5 -12.11 -20.81 -38.00
CA GLU A 5 -11.67 -19.52 -37.46
C GLU A 5 -12.43 -19.16 -36.16
N LYS A 6 -13.74 -19.44 -36.12
CA LYS A 6 -14.56 -19.29 -34.90
C LYS A 6 -14.09 -20.21 -33.78
N ASP A 7 -13.77 -21.46 -34.07
CA ASP A 7 -13.33 -22.41 -33.05
C ASP A 7 -11.94 -22.05 -32.50
N GLU A 8 -11.02 -21.61 -33.35
CA GLU A 8 -9.71 -21.08 -32.93
C GLU A 8 -9.86 -19.82 -32.05
N ALA A 9 -10.75 -18.89 -32.41
CA ALA A 9 -11.01 -17.70 -31.61
C ALA A 9 -11.59 -18.03 -30.23
N VAL A 10 -12.46 -19.04 -30.12
CA VAL A 10 -13.00 -19.51 -28.84
C VAL A 10 -11.88 -20.10 -27.98
N SER A 11 -11.03 -20.97 -28.53
CA SER A 11 -9.90 -21.53 -27.78
C SER A 11 -8.91 -20.47 -27.29
N GLN A 12 -8.65 -19.43 -28.10
CA GLN A 12 -7.82 -18.31 -27.66
C GLN A 12 -8.46 -17.52 -26.52
N TRP A 13 -9.77 -17.28 -26.59
CA TRP A 13 -10.49 -16.58 -25.54
C TRP A 13 -10.49 -17.37 -24.22
N ASP A 14 -10.70 -18.68 -24.28
CA ASP A 14 -10.65 -19.56 -23.10
C ASP A 14 -9.26 -19.49 -22.44
N ALA A 15 -8.19 -19.60 -23.23
CA ALA A 15 -6.82 -19.50 -22.72
C ALA A 15 -6.53 -18.12 -22.09
N LEU A 16 -6.95 -17.03 -22.75
CA LEU A 16 -6.81 -15.68 -22.22
C LEU A 16 -7.63 -15.48 -20.93
N SER A 17 -8.79 -16.11 -20.81
CA SER A 17 -9.60 -16.06 -19.60
C SER A 17 -8.92 -16.76 -18.42
N GLU A 18 -8.24 -17.88 -18.68
CA GLU A 18 -7.47 -18.61 -17.66
C GLU A 18 -6.25 -17.80 -17.21
N ASP A 19 -5.49 -17.26 -18.17
CA ASP A 19 -4.34 -16.38 -17.88
C ASP A 19 -4.76 -15.14 -17.07
N ASN A 20 -5.91 -14.54 -17.39
CA ASN A 20 -6.41 -13.39 -16.66
C ASN A 20 -6.75 -13.73 -15.21
N ALA A 21 -7.37 -14.89 -14.97
CA ALA A 21 -7.66 -15.36 -13.60
C ALA A 21 -6.36 -15.62 -12.80
N ALA A 22 -5.35 -16.22 -13.43
CA ALA A 22 -4.05 -16.44 -12.80
C ALA A 22 -3.33 -15.12 -12.47
N LEU A 23 -3.46 -14.11 -13.34
CA LEU A 23 -2.89 -12.78 -13.10
C LEU A 23 -3.60 -12.05 -11.95
N ASP A 24 -4.93 -12.15 -11.87
CA ASP A 24 -5.71 -11.58 -10.76
C ASP A 24 -5.27 -12.18 -9.41
N GLU A 25 -5.10 -13.51 -9.34
CA GLU A 25 -4.58 -14.19 -8.13
C GLU A 25 -3.16 -13.70 -7.76
N LEU A 26 -2.28 -13.56 -8.74
CA LEU A 26 -0.91 -13.05 -8.51
C LEU A 26 -0.92 -11.61 -7.98
N VAL A 27 -1.81 -10.76 -8.51
CA VAL A 27 -1.95 -9.38 -8.05
C VAL A 27 -2.42 -9.33 -6.60
N GLU A 28 -3.42 -10.13 -6.22
CA GLU A 28 -3.90 -10.22 -4.84
C GLU A 28 -2.78 -10.67 -3.90
N GLY A 29 -2.02 -11.70 -4.29
CA GLY A 29 -0.87 -12.19 -3.51
C GLY A 29 0.20 -11.11 -3.32
N LEU A 30 0.57 -10.40 -4.38
CA LEU A 30 1.56 -9.32 -4.33
C LEU A 30 1.09 -8.15 -3.45
N GLN A 31 -0.19 -7.77 -3.53
CA GLN A 31 -0.75 -6.72 -2.67
C GLN A 31 -0.66 -7.10 -1.19
N MET A 32 -0.97 -8.36 -0.85
CA MET A 32 -0.86 -8.86 0.51
C MET A 32 0.60 -8.86 1.00
N GLU A 33 1.55 -9.32 0.16
CA GLU A 33 2.98 -9.32 0.51
C GLU A 33 3.51 -7.90 0.72
N VAL A 34 3.19 -6.98 -0.17
CA VAL A 34 3.61 -5.57 -0.07
C VAL A 34 3.05 -4.95 1.20
N GLY A 35 1.76 -5.16 1.49
CA GLY A 35 1.13 -4.70 2.73
C GLY A 35 1.84 -5.22 3.97
N ALA A 36 2.13 -6.52 4.02
CA ALA A 36 2.84 -7.14 5.14
C ALA A 36 4.27 -6.59 5.31
N ARG A 37 4.99 -6.34 4.21
CA ARG A 37 6.34 -5.76 4.27
C ARG A 37 6.33 -4.33 4.81
N TYR A 38 5.36 -3.51 4.41
CA TYR A 38 5.21 -2.15 4.94
C TYR A 38 4.85 -2.16 6.42
N ASP A 39 3.89 -2.98 6.83
CA ASP A 39 3.49 -3.09 8.24
C ASP A 39 4.67 -3.55 9.11
N PHE A 40 5.37 -4.60 8.69
CA PHE A 40 6.56 -5.07 9.40
C PHE A 40 7.66 -4.00 9.51
N GLY A 41 7.96 -3.30 8.41
CA GLY A 41 8.96 -2.23 8.39
C GLY A 41 8.57 -1.06 9.30
N PHE A 42 7.29 -0.70 9.32
CA PHE A 42 6.77 0.34 10.20
C PHE A 42 6.85 -0.06 11.67
N GLN A 43 6.39 -1.27 12.02
CA GLN A 43 6.50 -1.80 13.38
C GLN A 43 7.96 -1.84 13.85
N PHE A 44 8.87 -2.28 12.97
CA PHE A 44 10.30 -2.27 13.28
C PHE A 44 10.82 -0.85 13.59
N ALA A 45 10.46 0.14 12.76
CA ALA A 45 10.85 1.53 13.00
C ALA A 45 10.30 2.08 14.33
N LEU A 46 9.06 1.73 14.70
CA LEU A 46 8.49 2.08 16.01
C LEU A 46 9.28 1.44 17.16
N GLU A 47 9.66 0.17 17.05
CA GLU A 47 10.49 -0.49 18.06
C GLU A 47 11.88 0.16 18.18
N GLN A 48 12.51 0.55 17.06
CA GLN A 48 13.75 1.31 17.10
C GLN A 48 13.57 2.68 17.79
N LEU A 49 12.44 3.35 17.54
CA LEU A 49 12.15 4.65 18.12
C LEU A 49 11.92 4.55 19.64
N LYS A 50 11.24 3.50 20.12
CA LYS A 50 11.07 3.23 21.56
C LYS A 50 12.39 2.99 22.30
N ILE A 51 13.43 2.47 21.63
CA ILE A 51 14.75 2.31 22.25
C ILE A 51 15.37 3.68 22.57
N VAL A 52 15.24 4.64 21.65
CA VAL A 52 15.78 6.00 21.83
C VAL A 52 14.88 6.87 22.71
N PHE A 53 13.57 6.64 22.62
CA PHE A 53 12.52 7.36 23.36
C PHE A 53 11.64 6.35 24.12
N PRO A 54 12.08 5.86 25.29
CA PRO A 54 11.38 4.80 26.03
C PRO A 54 9.99 5.17 26.53
N ASP A 55 9.71 6.47 26.66
CA ASP A 55 8.40 6.99 27.08
C ASP A 55 7.47 7.27 25.88
N LEU A 56 7.83 6.83 24.67
CA LEU A 56 7.03 7.03 23.48
C LEU A 56 5.81 6.08 23.48
N ASP A 57 4.62 6.68 23.44
CA ASP A 57 3.34 5.98 23.37
C ASP A 57 2.51 6.48 22.17
N GLU A 58 1.36 5.84 21.96
CA GLU A 58 0.44 6.15 20.86
C GLU A 58 -0.09 7.58 20.93
N ALA A 59 -0.29 8.13 22.13
CA ALA A 59 -0.75 9.51 22.32
C ALA A 59 0.31 10.52 21.86
N LYS A 60 1.58 10.32 22.23
CA LYS A 60 2.70 11.17 21.79
C LYS A 60 3.01 11.06 20.30
N LEU A 61 2.79 9.89 19.70
CA LEU A 61 2.86 9.73 18.24
C LEU A 61 1.75 10.51 17.54
N GLY A 62 0.53 10.49 18.09
CA GLY A 62 -0.59 11.30 17.60
C GLY A 62 -0.33 12.82 17.71
N GLU A 63 0.39 13.27 18.73
CA GLU A 63 0.83 14.67 18.83
C GLU A 63 1.84 15.05 17.72
N LEU A 64 2.74 14.13 17.36
CA LEU A 64 3.70 14.35 16.26
C LEU A 64 3.01 14.44 14.90
N ASP A 65 1.97 13.62 14.69
CA ASP A 65 1.12 13.66 13.50
C ASP A 65 0.36 14.99 13.43
N ALA A 66 -0.22 15.45 14.55
CA ALA A 66 -0.90 16.74 14.64
C ALA A 66 0.02 17.96 14.39
N LEU A 67 1.32 17.81 14.65
CA LEU A 67 2.33 18.86 14.45
C LEU A 67 2.95 18.88 13.05
N ASN A 68 2.60 17.95 12.16
CA ASN A 68 3.13 17.91 10.80
C ASN A 68 1.99 17.94 9.78
N THR A 69 2.11 18.82 8.79
CA THR A 69 1.20 18.83 7.64
C THR A 69 1.91 18.25 6.43
N ILE A 70 1.19 17.48 5.60
CA ILE A 70 1.71 17.05 4.30
C ILE A 70 1.44 18.18 3.30
N VAL A 71 2.50 18.86 2.87
CA VAL A 71 2.45 19.85 1.79
C VAL A 71 3.25 19.28 0.62
N ASP A 72 2.59 19.10 -0.53
CA ASP A 72 3.19 18.56 -1.76
C ASP A 72 3.89 17.20 -1.56
N GLY A 73 3.32 16.33 -0.72
CA GLY A 73 3.85 14.99 -0.46
C GLY A 73 5.08 14.97 0.46
N LYS A 74 5.44 16.10 1.08
CA LYS A 74 6.54 16.20 2.05
C LYS A 74 6.03 16.67 3.42
N LEU A 75 6.62 16.12 4.48
CA LEU A 75 6.34 16.55 5.85
C LEU A 75 6.87 17.98 6.08
N ALA A 76 5.98 18.86 6.52
CA ALA A 76 6.28 20.24 6.89
C ALA A 76 5.78 20.54 8.31
N PRO A 77 6.53 21.30 9.14
CA PRO A 77 6.08 21.71 10.46
C PRO A 77 4.76 22.48 10.39
N PHE A 78 3.81 22.13 11.27
CA PHE A 78 2.55 22.84 11.41
C PHE A 78 2.82 24.30 11.85
N ALA A 79 2.46 25.25 10.99
CA ALA A 79 2.40 26.66 11.34
C ALA A 79 0.93 27.02 11.59
N PRO A 80 0.50 27.23 12.84
CA PRO A 80 -0.86 27.69 13.09
C PRO A 80 -1.04 29.07 12.45
N SER A 81 -1.91 29.18 11.45
CA SER A 81 -2.31 30.48 10.93
C SER A 81 -3.01 31.22 12.06
N GLY A 82 -2.43 32.34 12.50
CA GLY A 82 -2.71 33.01 13.75
C GLY A 82 -4.19 33.04 14.14
N ALA A 83 -4.47 32.52 15.33
CA ALA A 83 -5.69 32.88 16.05
C ALA A 83 -5.59 34.36 16.43
N THR A 84 -6.54 35.15 15.95
CA THR A 84 -6.76 36.56 16.30
C THR A 84 -7.11 36.74 17.76
#